data_AF-A0A2K9NU01-F1
#
_entry.id   AF-A0A2K9NU01-F1
#
_cell.length_a   1.000
_cell.length_b   1.000
_cell.length_c   1.000
_cell.angle_alpha   90.00
_cell.angle_beta   90.00
_cell.angle_gamma   90.00
#
_symmetry.space_group_name_H-M   'P 1'
#
loop_
_entity.id
_entity.type
_entity.pdbx_description
1 polymer ?
#
loop_
_entity_poly.entity_id
_entity_poly.type
_entity_poly.pdbx_seq_one_letter_code
_entity_poly.pdbx_strand_id
1 'polypeptide(L)' 'MLDNREVNAILEKLENLDDEALAVELLKEFNAASGKLGKLLLNLDKSLAHEEWKAECDKAQKDLDNIVKRINDL' A
#
# COMPACT_ATOMS: atom_id res chain seq x y z
N MET A 1 -4.01 -5.63 -6.02
CA MET A 1 -3.95 -4.19 -6.35
C MET A 1 -5.28 -3.59 -6.00
N LEU A 2 -5.27 -2.52 -5.21
CA LEU A 2 -6.49 -1.81 -4.80
C LEU A 2 -7.10 -1.12 -6.02
N ASP A 3 -8.41 -1.20 -6.15
CA ASP A 3 -9.14 -0.39 -7.11
C ASP A 3 -9.33 1.06 -6.60
N ASN A 4 -9.80 1.94 -7.47
CA ASN A 4 -9.99 3.35 -7.11
C ASN A 4 -11.02 3.55 -5.99
N ARG A 5 -11.98 2.65 -5.83
CA ARG A 5 -12.99 2.74 -4.76
C ARG A 5 -12.36 2.39 -3.42
N GLU A 6 -11.55 1.33 -3.38
CA GLU A 6 -10.81 0.92 -2.18
C GLU A 6 -9.81 2.01 -1.76
N VAL A 7 -9.11 2.62 -2.72
CA VAL A 7 -8.21 3.76 -2.44
C VAL A 7 -8.98 4.92 -1.85
N ASN A 8 -10.12 5.32 -2.45
CA ASN A 8 -10.92 6.43 -1.93
C ASN A 8 -11.44 6.16 -0.52
N ALA A 9 -11.90 4.94 -0.23
CA ALA A 9 -12.38 4.57 1.10
C ALA A 9 -11.27 4.69 2.17
N ILE A 10 -10.03 4.31 1.83
CA ILE A 10 -8.89 4.46 2.73
C ILE A 10 -8.57 5.94 2.95
N LEU A 11 -8.55 6.75 1.89
CA LEU A 11 -8.27 8.18 2.00
C LEU A 11 -9.33 8.89 2.84
N GLU A 12 -10.61 8.60 2.61
CA GLU A 12 -11.72 9.15 3.41
C GLU A 12 -11.60 8.75 4.87
N LYS A 13 -11.20 7.51 5.17
CA LYS A 13 -10.99 7.06 6.55
C LYS A 13 -9.84 7.80 7.24
N LEU A 14 -8.74 8.03 6.53
CA LEU A 14 -7.59 8.78 7.06
C LEU A 14 -7.91 10.27 7.24
N GLU A 15 -8.68 10.86 6.32
CA GLU A 15 -9.09 12.27 6.39
C GLU A 15 -10.00 12.57 7.58
N ASN A 16 -10.81 11.59 8.00
CA ASN A 16 -11.73 11.70 9.13
C ASN A 16 -11.14 11.24 10.48
N LEU A 17 -9.85 10.92 10.54
CA LEU A 17 -9.21 10.48 11.78
C LEU A 17 -8.91 11.69 12.68
N ASP A 18 -9.39 11.67 13.93
CA ASP A 18 -9.18 12.76 14.90
C ASP A 18 -7.69 13.01 15.20
N ASP A 19 -6.87 11.95 15.18
CA ASP A 19 -5.41 12.03 15.37
C ASP A 19 -4.72 12.29 14.03
N GLU A 20 -4.54 13.57 13.69
CA GLU A 20 -3.90 14.02 12.45
C GLU A 20 -2.47 13.47 12.29
N ALA A 21 -1.71 13.33 13.39
CA ALA A 21 -0.34 12.81 13.32
C ALA A 21 -0.34 11.33 12.92
N LEU A 22 -1.23 10.53 13.52
CA LEU A 22 -1.42 9.13 13.13
C LEU A 22 -1.92 9.01 11.68
N ALA A 23 -2.86 9.86 11.27
CA ALA A 23 -3.39 9.86 9.90
C ALA A 23 -2.28 10.09 8.87
N VAL A 24 -1.40 11.06 9.12
CA VAL A 24 -0.26 11.39 8.26
C VAL A 24 0.73 10.23 8.20
N GLU A 25 1.04 9.58 9.32
CA GLU A 25 1.95 8.42 9.33
C GLU A 25 1.36 7.24 8.53
N LEU A 26 0.08 6.91 8.74
CA LEU A 26 -0.59 5.84 7.99
C LEU A 26 -0.70 6.16 6.49
N LEU A 27 -0.93 7.43 6.12
CA LEU A 27 -0.95 7.86 4.73
C LEU A 27 0.41 7.69 4.07
N LYS A 28 1.51 8.02 4.77
CA LYS A 28 2.88 7.81 4.26
C LYS A 28 3.16 6.33 4.05
N GLU A 29 2.82 5.49 5.03
CA GLU A 29 2.99 4.03 4.94
C GLU A 29 2.20 3.46 3.75
N PHE A 30 0.93 3.84 3.62
CA PHE A 30 0.05 3.41 2.53
C PHE A 30 0.59 3.82 1.16
N ASN A 31 1.00 5.08 0.99
CA ASN A 31 1.55 5.59 -0.27
C ASN A 31 2.87 4.88 -0.63
N ALA A 32 3.74 4.63 0.36
CA ALA A 32 4.99 3.92 0.12
C ALA A 32 4.75 2.47 -0.33
N ALA A 33 3.86 1.73 0.35
CA ALA A 33 3.57 0.34 0.04
C ALA A 33 2.85 0.18 -1.30
N SER A 34 1.82 0.97 -1.57
CA SER A 34 1.09 0.96 -2.84
C SER A 34 1.99 1.37 -4.02
N GLY A 35 2.85 2.36 -3.82
CA GLY A 35 3.86 2.77 -4.80
C GLY A 35 4.91 1.68 -5.09
N LYS A 36 5.39 0.98 -4.06
CA LYS A 36 6.30 -0.17 -4.23
C LYS A 36 5.65 -1.27 -5.05
N LEU A 37 4.44 -1.69 -4.67
CA LEU A 37 3.70 -2.72 -5.38
C LEU A 37 3.43 -2.33 -6.84
N GLY A 38 3.01 -1.09 -7.09
CA GLY A 38 2.79 -0.59 -8.45
C GLY A 38 4.04 -0.65 -9.33
N LYS A 39 5.21 -0.28 -8.79
CA LYS A 39 6.49 -0.39 -9.50
C LYS A 39 6.84 -1.84 -9.85
N LEU A 40 6.61 -2.77 -8.92
CA LEU A 40 6.85 -4.19 -9.13
C LEU A 40 5.90 -4.76 -10.19
N LEU A 41 4.60 -4.50 -10.08
CA LEU A 41 3.58 -4.99 -11.03
C LEU A 41 3.81 -4.48 -12.46
N LEU A 42 4.27 -3.24 -12.61
CA LEU A 42 4.62 -2.66 -13.91
C LEU A 42 6.00 -3.11 -14.43
N ASN A 43 6.65 -4.04 -13.71
CA ASN A 43 7.98 -4.55 -14.00
C ASN A 43 9.01 -3.43 -14.24
N LEU A 44 8.89 -2.35 -13.47
CA LEU A 44 9.77 -1.19 -13.58
C LEU A 44 11.10 -1.43 -12.86
N ASP A 45 11.18 -2.45 -12.01
CA ASP A 45 12.43 -2.89 -11.39
C ASP A 45 13.11 -3.97 -12.24
N LYS A 46 13.96 -3.49 -13.17
CA LYS A 46 14.71 -4.36 -14.08
C LYS A 46 15.90 -5.07 -13.43
N SER A 47 16.14 -4.85 -12.13
CA SER A 47 17.25 -5.45 -11.40
C SER A 47 16.92 -6.84 -10.81
N LEU A 48 15.64 -7.21 -10.77
CA LEU A 48 15.17 -8.47 -10.19
C LEU A 48 15.15 -9.61 -11.22
N ALA A 49 15.61 -10.79 -10.83
CA ALA A 49 15.37 -12.02 -11.59
C ALA A 49 13.88 -12.42 -11.51
N HIS A 50 13.38 -13.19 -12.49
CA HIS A 50 11.94 -13.52 -12.59
C HIS A 50 11.37 -14.21 -11.34
N GLU A 51 12.14 -15.09 -10.69
CA GLU A 51 11.72 -15.77 -9.45
C GLU A 51 11.68 -14.81 -8.26
N GLU A 52 12.64 -13.88 -8.18
CA GLU A 52 12.71 -12.85 -7.13
C GLU A 52 11.60 -11.81 -7.29
N TRP A 53 11.23 -11.50 -8.53
CA TRP A 53 10.15 -10.57 -8.86
C TRP A 53 8.82 -11.03 -8.28
N LYS A 54 8.48 -12.32 -8.44
CA LYS A 54 7.23 -12.86 -7.90
C LYS A 54 7.21 -12.79 -6.37
N ALA A 55 8.30 -13.18 -5.72
CA ALA A 55 8.41 -13.13 -4.27
C ALA A 55 8.28 -11.69 -3.74
N GLU A 56 8.89 -10.72 -4.41
CA GLU A 56 8.76 -9.31 -4.03
C GLU A 56 7.35 -8.74 -4.30
N CYS A 57 6.67 -9.17 -5.38
CA CYS A 57 5.27 -8.84 -5.62
C CYS A 57 4.36 -9.37 -4.50
N ASP A 58 4.49 -10.65 -4.15
CA ASP A 58 3.69 -11.29 -3.11
C ASP A 58 3.93 -10.62 -1.74
N LYS A 59 5.19 -10.29 -1.44
CA LYS A 59 5.57 -9.57 -0.23
C LYS A 59 5.00 -8.15 -0.21
N ALA A 60 5.14 -7.39 -1.29
CA ALA A 60 4.62 -6.02 -1.37
C ALA A 60 3.09 -5.96 -1.30
N GLN A 61 2.40 -6.96 -1.86
CA GLN A 61 0.95 -7.08 -1.72
C GLN A 61 0.56 -7.35 -0.27
N LYS A 62 1.24 -8.28 0.41
CA LYS A 62 0.98 -8.57 1.82
C LYS A 62 1.26 -7.37 2.73
N ASP A 63 2.33 -6.61 2.47
CA ASP A 63 2.65 -5.40 3.22
C ASP A 63 1.55 -4.35 3.07
N LEU A 64 1.06 -4.13 1.84
CA LEU A 64 -0.08 -3.24 1.58
C LEU A 64 -1.35 -3.73 2.29
N ASP A 65 -1.67 -5.02 2.21
CA ASP A 65 -2.86 -5.59 2.84
C ASP A 65 -2.84 -5.41 4.37
N ASN A 66 -1.67 -5.55 5.00
CA ASN A 66 -1.52 -5.31 6.44
C ASN A 66 -1.76 -3.85 6.82
N ILE A 67 -1.28 -2.90 6.01
CA ILE A 67 -1.51 -1.47 6.23
C ILE A 67 -3.00 -1.14 6.04
N VAL A 68 -3.62 -1.63 4.98
CA VAL A 68 -5.05 -1.48 4.70
C VAL A 68 -5.88 -2.03 5.87
N LYS A 69 -5.54 -3.22 6.36
CA LYS A 69 -6.20 -3.81 7.52
C LYS A 69 -6.06 -2.95 8.77
N ARG A 70 -4.85 -2.48 9.07
CA ARG A 70 -4.62 -1.57 10.21
C ARG A 70 -5.47 -0.32 10.12
N ILE A 71 -5.56 0.30 8.94
CA ILE A 71 -6.40 1.49 8.72
C ILE A 71 -7.88 1.14 8.90
N ASN A 72 -8.33 -0.01 8.38
CA ASN A 72 -9.71 -0.44 8.50
C ASN A 72 -10.13 -0.82 9.92
N ASP A 73 -9.20 -1.25 10.76
CA ASP A 73 -9.47 -1.63 12.16
C ASP A 73 -9.51 -0.41 13.13
N LEU A 74 -9.23 0.80 12.65
CA LEU A 74 -9.38 2.07 13.41
C LEU A 74 -10.84 2.53 13.46
#